data_AF-A0A7S6MCB8-F1
#
_entry.id   AF-A0A7S6MCB8-F1
#
_cell.length_a   1.000
_cell.length_b   1.000
_cell.length_c   1.000
_cell.angle_alpha   90.00
_cell.angle_beta   90.00
_cell.angle_gamma   90.00
#
_symmetry.space_group_name_H-M   'P 1'
#
loop_
_entity.id
_entity.type
_entity.pdbx_description
1 polymer ?
#
loop_
_entity_poly.entity_id
_entity_poly.type
_entity_poly.pdbx_seq_one_letter_code
_entity_poly.pdbx_strand_id
1 'polypeptide(L)'
;MNTTNDRPSLASAIEALLSSLTHAVRHQPEVRSALHELGRWLVDATRSDGAGSSNPFGGNGASSSSSAAPAPPRPASSSPFAPRVVPVSTVEREVRVGDARITTRVAETQGGARIEASDLTPDIRGPRVIMETPAHRRADLLTIARRARLKAEAARWVAHRNVALAEGEMTPNEAAERGAEFIRQARTMESCWLWMLDPSMPPYQGEDLNRVAENYETLALAAEIAQQVPQAWQADPPDDVLCHLIAEAQSAVRASLLDIDLRNDTDQLDLYWWLRDQTAPDRLFIRRFMKTDDPADPDNWADLRNRLEAWLGDHKRETENDRDRRNLVGKVRYHVNRAVAATDESEIMEEWTQAGKAMAEWVGRGYPPSDRSICDLLVPYLDRIPEELELPDEAERVIDAAETLADSRERVATISIEGPAAKRSAEVEEAARLLKGKVVVLIGGSERPLSKRMLERDLGLKEIRWLASRPHESIDSFIPEITRPDVDLVLLMIRFSSHSYGDLAEICAKYNKPFVRLPSGYGSSQVAHQILQQVSERLRAEMKPEVEVET
;
A
#
# COMPACT_ATOMS: atom_id res chain seq x y z
N MET A 1 -42.84 -13.04 22.35
CA MET A 1 -42.42 -12.00 21.39
C MET A 1 -41.39 -11.12 22.08
N ASN A 2 -40.11 -11.47 21.99
CA ASN A 2 -38.98 -10.63 22.39
C ASN A 2 -38.12 -10.43 21.15
N THR A 3 -38.27 -9.30 20.49
CA THR A 3 -37.39 -8.87 19.40
C THR A 3 -36.09 -8.38 20.01
N THR A 4 -35.10 -9.26 20.12
CA THR A 4 -33.72 -8.88 20.40
C THR A 4 -33.21 -8.07 19.20
N ASN A 5 -33.04 -6.78 19.45
CA ASN A 5 -32.60 -5.79 18.48
C ASN A 5 -31.10 -5.99 18.25
N ASP A 6 -30.75 -6.79 17.25
CA ASP A 6 -29.37 -7.15 16.91
C ASP A 6 -28.71 -5.97 16.19
N ARG A 7 -28.23 -4.99 16.97
CA ARG A 7 -27.49 -3.85 16.44
C ARG A 7 -26.09 -4.34 16.05
N PRO A 8 -25.62 -4.07 14.81
CA PRO A 8 -24.27 -4.41 14.41
C PRO A 8 -23.28 -3.79 15.40
N SER A 9 -22.24 -4.55 15.76
CA SER A 9 -21.17 -4.03 16.59
C SER A 9 -20.53 -2.83 15.90
N LEU A 10 -20.07 -1.85 16.69
CA LEU A 10 -19.39 -0.66 16.17
C LEU A 10 -18.22 -1.04 15.24
N ALA A 11 -17.50 -2.12 15.55
CA ALA A 11 -16.42 -2.65 14.74
C ALA A 11 -16.89 -3.08 13.34
N SER A 12 -17.99 -3.84 13.25
CA SER A 12 -18.54 -4.27 11.96
C SER A 12 -19.06 -3.10 11.13
N ALA A 13 -19.64 -2.08 11.77
CA ALA A 13 -20.06 -0.85 11.10
C ALA A 13 -18.88 -0.04 10.54
N ILE A 14 -17.79 0.06 11.29
CA ILE A 14 -16.55 0.72 10.85
C ILE A 14 -15.93 -0.04 9.66
N GLU A 15 -15.88 -1.36 9.71
CA GLU A 15 -15.27 -2.18 8.65
C GLU A 15 -16.07 -2.12 7.34
N ALA A 16 -17.40 -2.13 7.42
CA ALA A 16 -18.27 -1.92 6.26
C ALA A 16 -18.05 -0.53 5.65
N LEU A 17 -17.96 0.51 6.49
CA LEU A 17 -17.71 1.88 6.05
C LEU A 17 -16.35 2.03 5.35
N LEU A 18 -15.29 1.44 5.92
CA LEU A 18 -13.94 1.43 5.34
C LEU A 18 -13.90 0.71 3.99
N SER A 19 -14.61 -0.42 3.86
CA SER A 19 -14.72 -1.13 2.58
C SER A 19 -15.43 -0.30 1.52
N SER A 20 -16.55 0.35 1.86
CA SER A 20 -17.26 1.24 0.94
C SER A 20 -16.42 2.45 0.53
N LEU A 21 -15.70 3.07 1.47
CA LEU A 21 -14.77 4.18 1.21
C LEU A 21 -13.62 3.75 0.28
N THR A 22 -13.02 2.59 0.52
CA THR A 22 -11.94 2.05 -0.34
C THR A 22 -12.41 1.83 -1.77
N HIS A 23 -13.61 1.28 -1.95
CA HIS A 23 -14.22 1.10 -3.26
C HIS A 23 -14.47 2.46 -3.95
N ALA A 24 -15.02 3.45 -3.22
CA ALA A 24 -15.31 4.77 -3.75
C ALA A 24 -14.04 5.54 -4.16
N VAL A 25 -12.96 5.49 -3.37
CA VAL A 25 -11.66 6.12 -3.70
C VAL A 25 -11.08 5.66 -5.02
N ARG A 26 -11.26 4.37 -5.36
CA ARG A 26 -10.77 3.79 -6.60
C ARG A 26 -11.52 4.31 -7.83
N HIS A 27 -12.81 4.60 -7.70
CA HIS A 27 -13.68 4.89 -8.84
C HIS A 27 -14.17 6.34 -8.93
N GLN A 28 -14.02 7.14 -7.87
CA GLN A 28 -14.53 8.51 -7.78
C GLN A 28 -13.42 9.49 -7.37
N PRO A 29 -12.89 10.29 -8.31
CA PRO A 29 -11.83 11.27 -8.04
C PRO A 29 -12.18 12.29 -6.94
N GLU A 30 -13.47 12.67 -6.85
CA GLU A 30 -13.98 13.63 -5.88
C GLU A 30 -13.88 13.07 -4.45
N VAL A 31 -14.19 11.78 -4.26
CA VAL A 31 -14.07 11.09 -2.97
C VAL A 31 -12.61 10.98 -2.54
N ARG A 32 -11.70 10.71 -3.48
CA ARG A 32 -10.25 10.70 -3.22
C ARG A 32 -9.76 12.07 -2.75
N SER A 33 -10.18 13.15 -3.42
CA SER A 33 -9.81 14.51 -3.03
C SER A 33 -10.37 14.88 -1.64
N ALA A 34 -11.63 14.53 -1.36
CA ALA A 34 -12.25 14.80 -0.06
C ALA A 34 -11.56 14.05 1.08
N LEU A 35 -11.17 12.79 0.86
CA LEU A 35 -10.42 12.00 1.84
C LEU A 35 -9.01 12.52 2.09
N HIS A 36 -8.35 13.05 1.06
CA HIS A 36 -7.05 13.69 1.22
C HIS A 36 -7.16 14.92 2.13
N GLU A 37 -8.17 15.76 1.94
CA GLU A 37 -8.44 16.91 2.83
C GLU A 37 -8.80 16.48 4.25
N LEU A 38 -9.63 15.44 4.42
CA LEU A 38 -9.93 14.88 5.73
C LEU A 38 -8.70 14.32 6.45
N GLY A 39 -7.83 13.61 5.72
CA GLY A 39 -6.58 13.06 6.25
C GLY A 39 -5.62 14.17 6.71
N ARG A 40 -5.48 15.25 5.93
CA ARG A 40 -4.72 16.44 6.35
C ARG A 40 -5.30 17.05 7.61
N TRP A 41 -6.62 17.23 7.66
CA TRP A 41 -7.29 17.78 8.84
C TRP A 41 -7.08 16.92 10.10
N LEU A 42 -7.16 15.59 10.00
CA LEU A 42 -6.90 14.69 11.14
C LEU A 42 -5.45 14.78 11.64
N VAL A 43 -4.48 14.88 10.73
CA VAL A 43 -3.06 15.08 11.08
C VAL A 43 -2.85 16.43 11.75
N ASP A 44 -3.50 17.49 11.25
CA ASP A 44 -3.41 18.81 11.85
C ASP A 44 -4.12 18.88 13.21
N ALA A 45 -5.25 18.19 13.37
CA ALA A 45 -6.00 18.10 14.62
C ALA A 45 -5.20 17.39 15.71
N THR A 46 -4.51 16.29 15.40
CA THR A 46 -3.65 15.57 16.36
C THR A 46 -2.38 16.33 16.74
N ARG A 47 -1.96 17.29 15.91
CA ARG A 47 -0.85 18.22 16.22
C ARG A 47 -1.29 19.41 17.08
N SER A 48 -2.58 19.69 17.15
CA SER A 48 -3.14 20.93 17.72
C SER A 48 -3.66 20.80 19.15
N ASP A 49 -3.23 19.80 19.92
CA ASP A 49 -3.65 19.53 21.32
C ASP A 49 -3.31 20.65 22.35
N GLY A 50 -3.00 21.88 21.92
CA GLY A 50 -2.70 23.02 22.78
C GLY A 50 -3.50 24.31 22.52
N ALA A 51 -4.31 24.44 21.48
CA ALA A 51 -5.06 25.69 21.24
C ALA A 51 -6.41 25.42 20.56
N GLY A 52 -7.47 26.01 21.12
CA GLY A 52 -8.88 25.74 20.79
C GLY A 52 -9.18 25.64 19.29
N SER A 53 -9.67 24.46 18.90
CA SER A 53 -10.04 24.10 17.53
C SER A 53 -11.36 24.75 17.09
N SER A 54 -11.33 25.45 15.95
CA SER A 54 -12.52 25.87 15.20
C SER A 54 -12.94 24.76 14.23
N ASN A 55 -14.15 24.23 14.41
CA ASN A 55 -14.75 23.19 13.57
C ASN A 55 -15.07 23.71 12.15
N PRO A 56 -14.54 23.10 11.06
CA PRO A 56 -14.79 23.57 9.70
C PRO A 56 -16.17 23.22 9.13
N PHE A 57 -17.02 22.47 9.85
CA PHE A 57 -18.35 22.06 9.39
C PHE A 57 -19.53 22.82 10.04
N GLY A 58 -19.26 23.94 10.73
CA GLY A 58 -20.29 24.74 11.40
C GLY A 58 -21.05 25.68 10.46
N GLY A 59 -22.24 25.29 10.02
CA GLY A 59 -23.20 26.17 9.34
C GLY A 59 -24.04 27.02 10.31
N ASN A 60 -24.07 28.33 10.04
CA ASN A 60 -24.96 29.41 10.49
C ASN A 60 -25.98 29.18 11.63
N GLY A 61 -25.91 30.05 12.65
CA GLY A 61 -27.03 30.37 13.53
C GLY A 61 -26.74 31.45 14.59
N ALA A 62 -27.30 32.65 14.38
CA ALA A 62 -27.66 33.68 15.36
C ALA A 62 -26.57 34.46 16.14
N SER A 63 -26.37 35.70 15.67
CA SER A 63 -26.36 36.98 16.40
C SER A 63 -26.20 36.99 17.93
N SER A 64 -25.14 37.64 18.43
CA SER A 64 -25.30 38.67 19.46
C SER A 64 -24.13 39.67 19.44
N SER A 65 -24.51 40.93 19.54
CA SER A 65 -23.69 42.13 19.52
C SER A 65 -22.99 42.37 20.85
N SER A 66 -21.70 42.73 20.83
CA SER A 66 -21.12 43.57 21.87
C SER A 66 -20.15 44.58 21.27
N SER A 67 -20.41 45.83 21.64
CA SER A 67 -19.81 47.08 21.18
C SER A 67 -18.46 47.35 21.85
N ALA A 68 -17.47 47.77 21.08
CA ALA A 68 -16.29 48.48 21.58
C ALA A 68 -15.83 49.55 20.56
N ALA A 69 -15.52 50.73 21.09
CA ALA A 69 -15.37 52.01 20.39
C ALA A 69 -14.13 52.13 19.46
N PRO A 70 -14.14 53.02 18.45
CA PRO A 70 -13.07 53.15 17.48
C PRO A 70 -11.98 54.17 17.89
N ALA A 71 -10.73 53.84 17.55
CA ALA A 71 -9.57 54.72 17.61
C ALA A 71 -9.52 55.73 16.44
N PRO A 72 -8.83 56.88 16.58
CA PRO A 72 -8.91 58.00 15.63
C PRO A 72 -8.14 57.76 14.30
N PRO A 73 -8.53 58.44 13.21
CA PRO A 73 -7.97 58.24 11.88
C PRO A 73 -6.60 58.91 11.70
N ARG A 74 -5.68 58.22 11.01
CA ARG A 74 -4.43 58.78 10.48
C ARG A 74 -4.68 59.51 9.14
N PRO A 75 -3.93 60.59 8.85
CA PRO A 75 -4.13 61.40 7.64
C PRO A 75 -3.63 60.71 6.37
N ALA A 76 -4.35 60.98 5.27
CA ALA A 76 -4.11 60.47 3.93
C ALA A 76 -2.86 61.10 3.27
N SER A 77 -2.02 60.27 2.64
CA SER A 77 -0.99 60.70 1.70
C SER A 77 -1.55 60.70 0.28
N SER A 78 -1.58 61.87 -0.34
CA SER A 78 -1.88 62.05 -1.76
C SER A 78 -0.69 61.62 -2.65
N SER A 79 -0.91 60.70 -3.58
CA SER A 79 0.04 60.39 -4.66
C SER A 79 -0.59 60.78 -6.00
N PRO A 80 0.05 61.63 -6.84
CA PRO A 80 -0.51 62.03 -8.13
C PRO A 80 0.31 61.42 -9.28
N PHE A 81 -0.08 60.26 -9.80
CA PHE A 81 0.36 59.82 -11.13
C PHE A 81 -0.74 59.01 -11.82
N ALA A 82 -1.41 59.64 -12.80
CA ALA A 82 -2.22 58.95 -13.78
C ALA A 82 -1.35 58.65 -15.02
N PRO A 83 -1.35 57.43 -15.58
CA PRO A 83 -0.56 57.10 -16.75
C PRO A 83 -1.17 57.73 -18.00
N ARG A 84 -0.31 58.38 -18.79
CA ARG A 84 -0.65 58.99 -20.08
C ARG A 84 -0.51 57.92 -21.17
N VAL A 85 -1.60 57.57 -21.83
CA VAL A 85 -1.60 56.62 -22.95
C VAL A 85 -1.02 57.32 -24.19
N VAL A 86 0.12 56.85 -24.70
CA VAL A 86 0.71 57.31 -25.96
C VAL A 86 0.26 56.35 -27.07
N PRO A 87 -0.26 56.84 -28.21
CA PRO A 87 -0.63 55.97 -29.33
C PRO A 87 0.62 55.36 -29.96
N VAL A 88 0.65 54.03 -30.02
CA VAL A 88 1.71 53.26 -30.69
C VAL A 88 1.24 52.92 -32.10
N SER A 89 1.97 53.39 -33.11
CA SER A 89 1.76 52.95 -34.50
C SER A 89 2.65 51.75 -34.82
N THR A 90 2.06 50.66 -35.28
CA THR A 90 2.77 49.48 -35.77
C THR A 90 3.02 49.57 -37.27
N VAL A 91 4.26 49.38 -37.69
CA VAL A 91 4.67 49.33 -39.10
C VAL A 91 5.17 47.92 -39.41
N GLU A 92 4.75 47.35 -40.54
CA GLU A 92 5.27 46.07 -41.04
C GLU A 92 6.66 46.29 -41.64
N ARG A 93 7.65 45.55 -41.13
CA ARG A 93 9.00 45.50 -41.70
C ARG A 93 9.39 44.08 -42.03
N GLU A 94 9.95 43.91 -43.23
CA GLU A 94 10.51 42.65 -43.69
C GLU A 94 11.94 42.50 -43.13
N VAL A 95 12.16 41.48 -42.30
CA VAL A 95 13.45 41.12 -41.73
C VAL A 95 13.92 39.83 -42.39
N ARG A 96 15.16 39.82 -42.88
CA ARG A 96 15.77 38.61 -43.43
C ARG A 96 16.54 37.86 -42.36
N VAL A 97 16.30 36.56 -42.28
CA VAL A 97 17.07 35.62 -41.46
C VAL A 97 17.53 34.48 -42.37
N GLY A 98 18.81 34.49 -42.73
CA GLY A 98 19.32 33.66 -43.83
C GLY A 98 18.65 34.02 -45.16
N ASP A 99 18.22 33.01 -45.91
CA ASP A 99 17.52 33.18 -47.20
C ASP A 99 16.00 33.41 -47.03
N ALA A 100 15.47 33.27 -45.82
CA ALA A 100 14.06 33.49 -45.54
C ALA A 100 13.78 34.98 -45.28
N ARG A 101 12.64 35.46 -45.82
CA ARG A 101 12.12 36.80 -45.56
C ARG A 101 10.89 36.69 -44.66
N ILE A 102 10.92 37.38 -43.53
CA ILE A 102 9.86 37.36 -42.53
C ILE A 102 9.36 38.77 -42.30
N THR A 103 8.10 39.04 -42.61
CA THR A 103 7.46 40.33 -42.32
C THR A 103 6.96 40.32 -40.88
N THR A 104 7.49 41.23 -40.06
CA THR A 104 7.07 41.40 -38.66
C THR A 104 6.56 42.82 -38.43
N ARG A 105 5.55 42.96 -37.55
CA ARG A 105 5.02 44.26 -37.13
C ARG A 105 5.83 44.76 -35.95
N VAL A 106 6.53 45.87 -36.14
CA VAL A 106 7.29 46.53 -35.08
C VAL A 106 6.54 47.78 -34.65
N ALA A 107 6.34 47.94 -33.34
CA ALA A 107 5.84 49.16 -32.74
C ALA A 107 6.92 50.24 -32.81
N GLU A 108 6.67 51.33 -33.53
CA GLU A 108 7.63 52.45 -33.63
C GLU A 108 7.20 53.54 -32.65
N THR A 109 7.99 53.77 -31.60
CA THR A 109 7.87 54.96 -30.75
C THR A 109 8.80 56.04 -31.29
N GLN A 110 8.27 57.23 -31.56
CA GLN A 110 9.05 58.38 -32.02
C GLN A 110 10.03 58.84 -30.92
N GLY A 111 11.30 58.44 -31.05
CA GLY A 111 12.37 58.91 -30.17
C GLY A 111 13.56 57.96 -30.15
N GLY A 112 14.74 58.48 -30.44
CA GLY A 112 15.96 57.70 -30.72
C GLY A 112 16.46 56.80 -29.59
N ALA A 113 17.20 55.79 -30.04
CA ALA A 113 17.83 54.68 -29.33
C ALA A 113 18.44 54.97 -27.95
N ARG A 114 18.03 54.16 -26.96
CA ARG A 114 18.88 53.60 -25.90
C ARG A 114 18.20 52.34 -25.36
N ILE A 115 18.84 51.17 -25.53
CA ILE A 115 18.35 49.88 -24.99
C ILE A 115 19.08 49.65 -23.66
N GLU A 116 18.38 49.84 -22.55
CA GLU A 116 18.72 49.23 -21.27
C GLU A 116 17.90 47.94 -21.14
N ALA A 117 18.59 46.82 -20.92
CA ALA A 117 17.98 45.51 -20.76
C ALA A 117 17.54 45.32 -19.30
N SER A 118 16.36 45.82 -18.97
CA SER A 118 15.53 45.32 -17.88
C SER A 118 14.08 45.62 -18.25
N ASP A 119 13.20 44.65 -18.02
CA ASP A 119 11.75 44.76 -18.07
C ASP A 119 11.09 44.54 -19.44
N LEU A 120 11.27 43.34 -19.99
CA LEU A 120 10.29 42.73 -20.91
C LEU A 120 10.20 41.22 -20.65
N THR A 121 9.21 40.78 -19.87
CA THR A 121 8.65 39.42 -19.99
C THR A 121 7.47 39.46 -20.96
N PRO A 122 7.56 38.84 -22.15
CA PRO A 122 6.40 38.67 -23.01
C PRO A 122 5.55 37.49 -22.53
N ASP A 123 4.23 37.69 -22.50
CA ASP A 123 3.23 36.62 -22.39
C ASP A 123 3.25 35.80 -23.70
N ILE A 124 3.98 34.68 -23.67
CA ILE A 124 4.06 33.70 -24.76
C ILE A 124 3.17 32.51 -24.39
N ARG A 125 1.89 32.56 -24.77
CA ARG A 125 1.03 31.38 -24.91
C ARG A 125 1.12 30.79 -26.32
N GLY A 126 2.34 30.42 -26.72
CA GLY A 126 2.58 29.52 -27.84
C GLY A 126 2.86 28.10 -27.33
N PRO A 127 2.70 27.05 -28.16
CA PRO A 127 3.10 25.70 -27.77
C PRO A 127 4.57 25.72 -27.35
N ARG A 128 4.85 25.30 -26.10
CA ARG A 128 6.22 25.14 -25.61
C ARG A 128 6.92 24.16 -26.55
N VAL A 129 7.79 24.68 -27.40
CA VAL A 129 8.87 23.89 -28.00
C VAL A 129 9.74 23.50 -26.82
N ILE A 130 9.56 22.29 -26.32
CA ILE A 130 10.50 21.66 -25.42
C ILE A 130 11.78 21.57 -26.25
N MET A 131 12.72 22.49 -26.05
CA MET A 131 14.07 22.28 -26.55
C MET A 131 14.54 21.00 -25.85
N GLU A 132 14.58 19.90 -26.59
CA GLU A 132 15.22 18.67 -26.14
C GLU A 132 16.68 19.04 -25.87
N THR A 133 16.98 19.28 -24.60
CA THR A 133 18.36 19.38 -24.13
C THR A 133 19.06 18.12 -24.65
N PRO A 134 20.15 18.24 -25.44
CA PRO A 134 20.80 17.09 -26.05
C PRO A 134 21.03 16.06 -24.96
N ALA A 135 20.50 14.84 -25.17
CA ALA A 135 20.48 13.77 -24.18
C ALA A 135 21.86 13.63 -23.55
N HIS A 136 22.06 14.29 -22.41
CA HIS A 136 23.28 14.15 -21.62
C HIS A 136 23.35 12.66 -21.32
N ARG A 137 24.42 12.00 -21.75
CA ARG A 137 24.74 10.66 -21.22
C ARG A 137 24.94 10.86 -19.74
N ARG A 138 23.89 10.62 -18.97
CA ARG A 138 23.95 10.74 -17.53
C ARG A 138 24.81 9.61 -17.02
N ALA A 139 25.74 9.94 -16.12
CA ALA A 139 26.47 8.93 -15.39
C ALA A 139 25.48 8.02 -14.64
N ASP A 140 25.79 6.73 -14.59
CA ASP A 140 25.08 5.84 -13.68
C ASP A 140 25.39 6.21 -12.22
N LEU A 141 24.52 5.82 -11.30
CA LEU A 141 24.63 6.17 -9.88
C LEU A 141 25.92 5.63 -9.23
N LEU A 142 26.43 4.48 -9.66
CA LEU A 142 27.68 3.92 -9.14
C LEU A 142 28.87 4.76 -9.59
N THR A 143 28.84 5.28 -10.82
CA THR A 143 29.85 6.22 -11.33
C THR A 143 29.82 7.53 -10.52
N ILE A 144 28.63 8.09 -10.25
CA ILE A 144 28.48 9.27 -9.39
C ILE A 144 29.08 9.01 -8.00
N ALA A 145 28.72 7.89 -7.36
CA ALA A 145 29.22 7.54 -6.03
C ALA A 145 30.75 7.39 -5.99
N ARG A 146 31.34 6.72 -6.98
CA ARG A 146 32.80 6.53 -7.09
C ARG A 146 33.54 7.85 -7.28
N ARG A 147 33.07 8.71 -8.18
CA ARG A 147 33.67 10.03 -8.42
C ARG A 147 33.56 10.93 -7.19
N ALA A 148 32.40 10.94 -6.53
CA ALA A 148 32.17 11.69 -5.29
C ALA A 148 33.12 11.26 -4.17
N ARG A 149 33.33 9.96 -3.95
CA ARG A 149 34.33 9.48 -2.97
C ARG A 149 35.75 9.88 -3.31
N LEU A 150 36.15 9.76 -4.58
CA LEU A 150 37.49 10.20 -4.99
C LEU A 150 37.69 11.70 -4.74
N LYS A 151 36.66 12.52 -5.00
CA LYS A 151 36.66 13.95 -4.69
C LYS A 151 36.75 14.21 -3.18
N ALA A 152 36.03 13.45 -2.36
CA ALA A 152 36.12 13.56 -0.90
C ALA A 152 37.52 13.22 -0.38
N GLU A 153 38.11 12.10 -0.84
CA GLU A 153 39.46 11.70 -0.46
C GLU A 153 40.50 12.74 -0.91
N ALA A 154 40.38 13.23 -2.15
CA ALA A 154 41.25 14.27 -2.68
C ALA A 154 41.14 15.59 -1.88
N ALA A 155 39.93 16.03 -1.52
CA ALA A 155 39.72 17.24 -0.71
C ALA A 155 40.37 17.12 0.68
N ARG A 156 40.17 16.00 1.39
CA ARG A 156 40.84 15.73 2.69
C ARG A 156 42.35 15.70 2.55
N TRP A 157 42.85 15.06 1.50
CA TRP A 157 44.29 15.02 1.24
C TRP A 157 44.85 16.41 0.97
N VAL A 158 44.17 17.27 0.19
CA VAL A 158 44.61 18.65 -0.03
C VAL A 158 44.64 19.46 1.27
N ALA A 159 43.62 19.30 2.12
CA ALA A 159 43.59 19.94 3.44
C ALA A 159 44.80 19.55 4.29
N HIS A 160 45.08 18.25 4.40
CA HIS A 160 46.24 17.72 5.12
C HIS A 160 47.58 18.15 4.49
N ARG A 161 47.70 18.05 3.17
CA ARG A 161 48.90 18.45 2.40
C ARG A 161 49.28 19.90 2.69
N ASN A 162 48.31 20.81 2.73
CA ASN A 162 48.57 22.22 2.97
C ASN A 162 49.19 22.46 4.36
N VAL A 163 48.73 21.73 5.38
CA VAL A 163 49.29 21.77 6.75
C VAL A 163 50.69 21.15 6.77
N ALA A 164 50.84 19.93 6.24
CA ALA A 164 52.11 19.21 6.25
C ALA A 164 53.24 19.92 5.47
N LEU A 165 52.93 20.60 4.36
CA LEU A 165 53.89 21.43 3.64
C LEU A 165 54.32 22.67 4.45
N ALA A 166 53.39 23.28 5.19
CA ALA A 166 53.68 24.45 6.03
C ALA A 166 54.54 24.08 7.25
N GLU A 167 54.34 22.89 7.79
CA GLU A 167 55.09 22.35 8.94
C GLU A 167 56.40 21.67 8.53
N GLY A 168 56.62 21.43 7.23
CA GLY A 168 57.80 20.75 6.70
C GLY A 168 57.78 19.22 6.89
N GLU A 169 56.63 18.65 7.22
CA GLU A 169 56.41 17.20 7.38
C GLU A 169 56.28 16.48 6.03
N MET A 170 55.98 17.23 4.95
CA MET A 170 55.86 16.72 3.59
C MET A 170 56.68 17.57 2.63
N THR A 171 57.42 16.95 1.73
CA THR A 171 58.15 17.67 0.67
C THR A 171 57.23 18.00 -0.51
N PRO A 172 57.54 19.04 -1.31
CA PRO A 172 56.79 19.34 -2.53
C PRO A 172 56.76 18.17 -3.54
N ASN A 173 57.82 17.35 -3.60
CA ASN A 173 57.87 16.19 -4.49
C ASN A 173 56.92 15.07 -4.03
N GLU A 174 56.90 14.75 -2.74
CA GLU A 174 55.95 13.75 -2.19
C GLU A 174 54.50 14.21 -2.40
N ALA A 175 54.22 15.49 -2.18
CA ALA A 175 52.91 16.08 -2.44
C ALA A 175 52.52 15.97 -3.93
N ALA A 176 53.45 16.26 -4.85
CA ALA A 176 53.21 16.15 -6.29
C ALA A 176 52.97 14.69 -6.73
N GLU A 177 53.73 13.74 -6.19
CA GLU A 177 53.59 12.31 -6.50
C GLU A 177 52.23 11.76 -6.07
N ARG A 178 51.80 12.04 -4.83
CA ARG A 178 50.48 11.62 -4.33
C ARG A 178 49.34 12.31 -5.06
N GLY A 179 49.47 13.60 -5.38
CA GLY A 179 48.49 14.31 -6.22
C GLY A 179 48.36 13.70 -7.63
N ALA A 180 49.47 13.29 -8.24
CA ALA A 180 49.47 12.62 -9.52
C ALA A 180 48.76 11.25 -9.48
N GLU A 181 48.76 10.56 -8.33
CA GLU A 181 48.00 9.32 -8.15
C GLU A 181 46.49 9.56 -8.21
N PHE A 182 45.97 10.56 -7.51
CA PHE A 182 44.56 10.94 -7.60
C PHE A 182 44.16 11.29 -9.04
N ILE A 183 44.99 12.04 -9.76
CA ILE A 183 44.75 12.38 -11.17
C ILE A 183 44.73 11.11 -12.04
N ARG A 184 45.62 10.13 -11.81
CA ARG A 184 45.59 8.84 -12.51
C ARG A 184 44.29 8.09 -12.25
N GLN A 185 43.84 8.03 -11.00
CA GLN A 185 42.56 7.39 -10.64
C GLN A 185 41.37 8.11 -11.27
N ALA A 186 41.34 9.45 -11.24
CA ALA A 186 40.27 10.22 -11.86
C ALA A 186 40.17 9.96 -13.37
N ARG A 187 41.30 9.81 -14.07
CA ARG A 187 41.36 9.51 -15.50
C ARG A 187 40.81 8.13 -15.87
N THR A 188 40.64 7.20 -14.91
CA THR A 188 39.98 5.92 -15.18
C THR A 188 38.45 6.02 -15.17
N MET A 189 37.89 7.18 -14.79
CA MET A 189 36.46 7.44 -14.73
C MET A 189 36.07 8.53 -15.73
N GLU A 190 34.92 8.37 -16.40
CA GLU A 190 34.43 9.36 -17.35
C GLU A 190 34.06 10.67 -16.63
N SER A 191 34.58 11.79 -17.14
CA SER A 191 34.26 13.15 -16.66
C SER A 191 34.53 13.41 -15.17
N CYS A 192 35.52 12.74 -14.58
CA CYS A 192 35.91 12.98 -13.19
C CYS A 192 36.96 14.11 -13.08
N TRP A 193 36.52 15.33 -12.80
CA TRP A 193 37.43 16.47 -12.57
C TRP A 193 37.68 16.70 -11.07
N LEU A 194 38.95 16.68 -10.66
CA LEU A 194 39.40 16.92 -9.28
C LEU A 194 39.83 18.39 -9.11
N TRP A 195 38.86 19.29 -8.99
CA TRP A 195 39.09 20.74 -8.93
C TRP A 195 40.04 21.17 -7.78
N MET A 196 40.05 20.44 -6.66
CA MET A 196 40.92 20.74 -5.51
C MET A 196 42.41 20.54 -5.80
N LEU A 197 42.73 19.80 -6.88
CA LEU A 197 44.09 19.55 -7.36
C LEU A 197 44.48 20.48 -8.52
N ASP A 198 43.55 21.31 -9.00
CA ASP A 198 43.81 22.20 -10.13
C ASP A 198 44.70 23.37 -9.67
N PRO A 199 45.91 23.54 -10.25
CA PRO A 199 46.83 24.60 -9.85
C PRO A 199 46.32 26.03 -10.10
N SER A 200 45.27 26.19 -10.92
CA SER A 200 44.65 27.49 -11.19
C SER A 200 43.68 27.94 -10.10
N MET A 201 43.27 27.03 -9.20
CA MET A 201 42.34 27.34 -8.12
C MET A 201 43.07 28.01 -6.95
N PRO A 202 42.40 28.93 -6.21
CA PRO A 202 42.99 29.54 -5.04
C PRO A 202 43.28 28.50 -3.94
N PRO A 203 44.22 28.78 -3.03
CA PRO A 203 44.43 27.93 -1.87
C PRO A 203 43.21 28.03 -0.94
N TYR A 204 42.49 26.92 -0.80
CA TYR A 204 41.35 26.82 0.12
C TYR A 204 41.80 26.49 1.55
N GLN A 205 41.01 26.93 2.52
CA GLN A 205 41.23 26.58 3.93
C GLN A 205 40.97 25.09 4.15
N GLY A 206 41.73 24.49 5.07
CA GLY A 206 41.59 23.06 5.38
C GLY A 206 40.19 22.70 5.91
N GLU A 207 39.59 23.58 6.71
CA GLU A 207 38.23 23.39 7.26
C GLU A 207 37.17 23.33 6.15
N ASP A 208 37.22 24.26 5.19
CA ASP A 208 36.30 24.28 4.04
C ASP A 208 36.43 23.00 3.19
N LEU A 209 37.68 22.57 2.92
CA LEU A 209 37.93 21.34 2.16
C LEU A 209 37.43 20.09 2.89
N ASN A 210 37.60 20.02 4.21
CA ASN A 210 37.08 18.91 5.01
C ASN A 210 35.55 18.90 4.99
N ARG A 211 34.91 20.06 5.13
CA ARG A 211 33.45 20.18 5.03
C ARG A 211 32.92 19.75 3.67
N VAL A 212 33.55 20.18 2.58
CA VAL A 212 33.18 19.75 1.22
C VAL A 212 33.39 18.24 1.04
N ALA A 213 34.46 17.68 1.60
CA ALA A 213 34.70 16.24 1.56
C ALA A 213 33.57 15.44 2.23
N GLU A 214 33.11 15.86 3.41
CA GLU A 214 32.02 15.18 4.11
C GLU A 214 30.68 15.28 3.37
N ASN A 215 30.44 16.39 2.65
CA ASN A 215 29.29 16.53 1.77
C ASN A 215 29.38 15.58 0.55
N TYR A 216 30.57 15.42 -0.05
CA TYR A 216 30.77 14.44 -1.14
C TYR A 216 30.61 12.99 -0.68
N GLU A 217 31.06 12.62 0.52
CA GLU A 217 30.79 11.28 1.07
C GLU A 217 29.29 11.04 1.24
N THR A 218 28.57 12.06 1.71
CA THR A 218 27.11 11.98 1.90
C THR A 218 26.38 11.88 0.56
N LEU A 219 26.84 12.60 -0.47
CA LEU A 219 26.38 12.45 -1.85
C LEU A 219 26.63 11.04 -2.39
N ALA A 220 27.81 10.47 -2.13
CA ALA A 220 28.15 9.12 -2.57
C ALA A 220 27.23 8.08 -1.93
N LEU A 221 26.99 8.18 -0.62
CA LEU A 221 26.04 7.33 0.10
C LEU A 221 24.63 7.44 -0.48
N ALA A 222 24.15 8.66 -0.74
CA ALA A 222 22.84 8.89 -1.33
C ALA A 222 22.71 8.21 -2.70
N ALA A 223 23.72 8.32 -3.57
CA ALA A 223 23.74 7.67 -4.87
C ALA A 223 23.76 6.13 -4.78
N GLU A 224 24.49 5.56 -3.81
CA GLU A 224 24.50 4.11 -3.59
C GLU A 224 23.18 3.57 -3.05
N ILE A 225 22.53 4.30 -2.15
CA ILE A 225 21.19 3.95 -1.65
C ILE A 225 20.21 4.00 -2.81
N ALA A 226 20.21 5.07 -3.60
CA ALA A 226 19.39 5.18 -4.81
C ALA A 226 19.58 3.99 -5.77
N GLN A 227 20.80 3.49 -5.90
CA GLN A 227 21.13 2.35 -6.75
C GLN A 227 20.69 0.99 -6.18
N GLN A 228 20.63 0.83 -4.85
CA GLN A 228 20.23 -0.39 -4.15
C GLN A 228 18.73 -0.59 -4.06
N VAL A 229 17.96 0.44 -4.38
CA VAL A 229 16.50 0.44 -4.33
C VAL A 229 15.84 0.23 -5.73
N PRO A 230 16.39 -0.51 -6.74
CA PRO A 230 15.79 -0.56 -8.08
C PRO A 230 14.33 -1.03 -8.11
N GLN A 231 13.91 -1.85 -7.15
CA GLN A 231 12.53 -2.32 -7.04
C GLN A 231 11.56 -1.29 -6.46
N ALA A 232 12.00 -0.34 -5.63
CA ALA A 232 11.08 0.65 -5.05
C ALA A 232 10.84 1.87 -5.94
N TRP A 233 11.65 2.08 -6.98
CA TRP A 233 11.36 3.09 -8.02
C TRP A 233 10.52 2.52 -9.18
N GLN A 234 10.38 1.19 -9.28
CA GLN A 234 9.52 0.52 -10.26
C GLN A 234 8.20 0.01 -9.66
N ALA A 235 8.15 -0.19 -8.34
CA ALA A 235 6.91 -0.35 -7.61
C ALA A 235 6.30 1.03 -7.32
N ASP A 236 5.04 1.18 -7.67
CA ASP A 236 4.16 2.34 -7.46
C ASP A 236 4.22 2.88 -6.02
N PRO A 237 4.35 4.21 -5.76
CA PRO A 237 5.26 5.25 -6.28
C PRO A 237 6.60 5.33 -5.50
N PRO A 238 7.62 6.10 -5.96
CA PRO A 238 8.90 6.25 -5.26
C PRO A 238 8.78 6.83 -3.85
N ASP A 239 9.64 6.38 -2.94
CA ASP A 239 9.67 6.79 -1.54
C ASP A 239 9.99 8.30 -1.40
N ASP A 240 9.01 9.06 -0.89
CA ASP A 240 9.12 10.52 -0.73
C ASP A 240 10.21 10.93 0.25
N VAL A 241 10.45 10.15 1.31
CA VAL A 241 11.48 10.44 2.30
C VAL A 241 12.86 10.29 1.68
N LEU A 242 13.11 9.18 0.97
CA LEU A 242 14.38 8.97 0.27
C LEU A 242 14.62 10.07 -0.78
N CYS A 243 13.61 10.43 -1.56
CA CYS A 243 13.71 11.51 -2.54
C CYS A 243 14.17 12.82 -1.90
N HIS A 244 13.58 13.20 -0.76
CA HIS A 244 13.98 14.40 -0.03
C HIS A 244 15.42 14.32 0.51
N LEU A 245 15.86 13.16 1.03
CA LEU A 245 17.23 12.97 1.52
C LEU A 245 18.27 13.07 0.39
N ILE A 246 17.98 12.51 -0.78
CA ILE A 246 18.86 12.63 -1.96
C ILE A 246 18.92 14.09 -2.43
N ALA A 247 17.77 14.78 -2.45
CA ALA A 247 17.70 16.21 -2.80
C ALA A 247 18.52 17.07 -1.83
N GLU A 248 18.47 16.78 -0.52
CA GLU A 248 19.27 17.46 0.49
C GLU A 248 20.76 17.22 0.26
N ALA A 249 21.19 15.98 0.01
CA ALA A 249 22.60 15.62 -0.19
C ALA A 249 23.23 16.33 -1.39
N GLN A 250 22.54 16.35 -2.54
CA GLN A 250 23.04 17.08 -3.72
C GLN A 250 23.07 18.61 -3.49
N SER A 251 22.08 19.14 -2.77
CA SER A 251 22.02 20.58 -2.49
C SER A 251 23.12 21.01 -1.51
N ALA A 252 23.48 20.15 -0.55
CA ALA A 252 24.53 20.41 0.44
C ALA A 252 25.93 20.46 -0.22
N VAL A 253 26.21 19.56 -1.18
CA VAL A 253 27.43 19.67 -2.03
C VAL A 253 27.42 21.00 -2.78
N ARG A 254 26.32 21.37 -3.43
CA ARG A 254 26.23 22.64 -4.15
C ARG A 254 26.45 23.85 -3.23
N ALA A 255 25.86 23.86 -2.03
CA ALA A 255 26.03 24.92 -1.05
C ALA A 255 27.48 25.04 -0.57
N SER A 256 28.10 23.91 -0.19
CA SER A 256 29.50 23.88 0.28
C SER A 256 30.50 24.34 -0.80
N LEU A 257 30.22 24.07 -2.09
CA LEU A 257 31.05 24.56 -3.18
C LEU A 257 30.86 26.06 -3.44
N LEU A 258 29.63 26.58 -3.28
CA LEU A 258 29.37 28.01 -3.41
C LEU A 258 30.10 28.83 -2.34
N ASP A 259 30.24 28.31 -1.12
CA ASP A 259 31.00 28.95 -0.03
C ASP A 259 32.47 29.19 -0.39
N ILE A 260 33.03 28.40 -1.31
CA ILE A 260 34.40 28.53 -1.82
C ILE A 260 34.46 29.05 -3.26
N ASP A 261 33.41 29.75 -3.72
CA ASP A 261 33.25 30.34 -5.06
C ASP A 261 33.40 29.34 -6.22
N LEU A 262 33.09 28.06 -5.96
CA LEU A 262 33.01 27.03 -6.97
C LEU A 262 31.57 26.81 -7.43
N ARG A 263 31.42 26.65 -8.74
CA ARG A 263 30.13 26.45 -9.39
C ARG A 263 30.18 25.22 -10.28
N ASN A 264 29.03 24.59 -10.47
CA ASN A 264 28.79 23.51 -11.44
C ASN A 264 29.66 22.27 -11.22
N ASP A 265 29.37 21.50 -10.17
CA ASP A 265 29.93 20.16 -10.01
C ASP A 265 29.14 19.13 -10.83
N THR A 266 29.85 18.33 -11.63
CA THR A 266 29.23 17.33 -12.51
C THR A 266 28.49 16.24 -11.73
N ASP A 267 29.01 15.77 -10.60
CA ASP A 267 28.38 14.69 -9.82
C ASP A 267 27.11 15.17 -9.11
N GLN A 268 27.17 16.37 -8.54
CA GLN A 268 26.01 17.03 -7.96
C GLN A 268 24.90 17.23 -9.00
N LEU A 269 25.25 17.74 -10.19
CA LEU A 269 24.28 17.96 -11.26
C LEU A 269 23.72 16.64 -11.81
N ASP A 270 24.56 15.63 -12.02
CA ASP A 270 24.13 14.31 -12.50
C ASP A 270 23.11 13.68 -11.53
N LEU A 271 23.34 13.77 -10.20
CA LEU A 271 22.40 13.25 -9.21
C LEU A 271 21.10 14.07 -9.16
N TYR A 272 21.18 15.40 -9.26
CA TYR A 272 20.00 16.28 -9.36
C TYR A 272 19.12 15.91 -10.56
N TRP A 273 19.73 15.73 -11.74
CA TRP A 273 19.01 15.36 -12.96
C TRP A 273 18.45 13.95 -12.90
N TRP A 274 19.20 13.02 -12.32
CA TRP A 274 18.70 11.66 -12.08
C TRP A 274 17.43 11.69 -11.21
N LEU A 275 17.47 12.40 -10.07
CA LEU A 275 16.34 12.47 -9.14
C LEU A 275 15.11 13.13 -9.76
N ARG A 276 15.32 14.22 -10.50
CA ARG A 276 14.25 14.90 -11.24
C ARG A 276 13.56 13.96 -12.23
N ASP A 277 14.32 13.12 -12.91
CA ASP A 277 13.76 12.20 -13.90
C ASP A 277 13.06 11.02 -13.27
N GLN A 278 13.53 10.53 -12.12
CA GLN A 278 12.84 9.46 -11.38
C GLN A 278 11.50 9.92 -10.79
N THR A 279 11.40 11.18 -10.37
CA THR A 279 10.18 11.73 -9.75
C THR A 279 9.14 12.25 -10.75
N ALA A 280 9.53 12.41 -12.02
CA ALA A 280 8.67 12.98 -13.05
C ALA A 280 7.46 12.12 -13.43
N PRO A 281 7.56 10.78 -13.62
CA PRO A 281 6.42 9.93 -13.99
C PRO A 281 5.28 10.00 -12.96
N ASP A 282 5.62 9.97 -11.68
CA ASP A 282 4.66 9.94 -10.57
C ASP A 282 4.22 11.34 -10.11
N ARG A 283 4.75 12.39 -10.76
CA ARG A 283 4.50 13.80 -10.40
C ARG A 283 4.84 14.09 -8.93
N LEU A 284 5.84 13.41 -8.38
CA LEU A 284 6.29 13.61 -7.02
C LEU A 284 7.02 14.96 -6.92
N PHE A 285 6.42 15.91 -6.19
CA PHE A 285 6.98 17.25 -6.02
C PHE A 285 7.83 17.34 -4.75
N ILE A 286 9.15 17.28 -4.91
CA ILE A 286 10.10 17.53 -3.82
C ILE A 286 10.11 19.02 -3.49
N ARG A 287 9.61 19.38 -2.31
CA ARG A 287 9.36 20.79 -1.95
C ARG A 287 10.63 21.59 -1.70
N ARG A 288 11.66 20.91 -1.19
CA ARG A 288 12.92 21.54 -0.74
C ARG A 288 14.11 21.09 -1.56
N PHE A 289 15.19 21.88 -1.53
CA PHE A 289 16.55 21.53 -1.98
C PHE A 289 16.73 21.33 -3.50
N MET A 290 15.65 21.26 -4.27
CA MET A 290 15.67 21.16 -5.72
C MET A 290 15.73 22.53 -6.43
N LYS A 291 15.84 23.64 -5.69
CA LYS A 291 15.89 25.00 -6.24
C LYS A 291 17.20 25.71 -5.92
N THR A 292 17.55 26.66 -6.79
CA THR A 292 18.75 27.48 -6.64
C THR A 292 18.75 28.30 -5.33
N ASP A 293 17.57 28.79 -4.93
CA ASP A 293 17.32 29.70 -3.81
C ASP A 293 16.90 28.99 -2.50
N ASP A 294 16.83 27.66 -2.50
CA ASP A 294 16.59 26.83 -1.30
C ASP A 294 17.74 25.83 -1.12
N PRO A 295 18.96 26.30 -0.81
CA PRO A 295 20.09 25.42 -0.57
C PRO A 295 19.92 24.62 0.74
N ALA A 296 20.49 23.42 0.78
CA ALA A 296 20.67 22.71 2.05
C ALA A 296 21.82 23.33 2.85
N ASP A 297 21.80 23.12 4.16
CA ASP A 297 22.87 23.53 5.05
C ASP A 297 24.06 22.55 4.93
N PRO A 298 25.23 23.00 4.43
CA PRO A 298 26.39 22.13 4.24
C PRO A 298 27.01 21.65 5.56
N ASP A 299 26.70 22.27 6.71
CA ASP A 299 27.22 21.87 8.02
C ASP A 299 26.42 20.72 8.64
N ASN A 300 25.21 20.44 8.12
CA ASN A 300 24.33 19.38 8.63
C ASN A 300 24.59 17.99 8.00
N TRP A 301 25.76 17.78 7.39
CA TRP A 301 26.10 16.54 6.67
C TRP A 301 26.05 15.30 7.58
N ALA A 302 26.42 15.42 8.85
CA ALA A 302 26.49 14.29 9.78
C ALA A 302 25.09 13.75 10.11
N ASP A 303 24.14 14.64 10.40
CA ASP A 303 22.75 14.29 10.61
C ASP A 303 22.12 13.71 9.34
N LEU A 304 22.36 14.32 8.18
CA LEU A 304 21.87 13.82 6.90
C LEU A 304 22.38 12.39 6.61
N ARG A 305 23.68 12.12 6.86
CA ARG A 305 24.27 10.78 6.72
C ARG A 305 23.59 9.77 7.64
N ASN A 306 23.39 10.12 8.91
CA ASN A 306 22.70 9.25 9.87
C ASN A 306 21.26 8.94 9.42
N ARG A 307 20.54 9.94 8.89
CA ARG A 307 19.18 9.75 8.35
C ARG A 307 19.17 8.82 7.13
N LEU A 308 20.13 8.96 6.22
CA LEU A 308 20.30 8.07 5.07
C LEU A 308 20.60 6.63 5.49
N GLU A 309 21.50 6.43 6.45
CA GLU A 309 21.85 5.10 6.96
C GLU A 309 20.69 4.43 7.71
N ALA A 310 19.98 5.20 8.54
CA ALA A 310 18.78 4.72 9.22
C ALA A 310 17.71 4.28 8.23
N TRP A 311 17.43 5.09 7.20
CA TRP A 311 16.50 4.74 6.13
C TRP A 311 16.93 3.46 5.42
N LEU A 312 18.21 3.31 5.06
CA LEU A 312 18.73 2.09 4.42
C LEU A 312 18.56 0.86 5.33
N GLY A 313 18.81 1.01 6.63
CA GLY A 313 18.62 -0.05 7.62
C GLY A 313 17.17 -0.50 7.74
N ASP A 314 16.23 0.44 7.76
CA ASP A 314 14.79 0.14 7.78
C ASP A 314 14.33 -0.52 6.48
N HIS A 315 14.76 -0.01 5.33
CA HIS A 315 14.42 -0.57 4.02
C HIS A 315 14.93 -2.00 3.83
N LYS A 316 16.16 -2.30 4.27
CA LYS A 316 16.71 -3.66 4.24
C LYS A 316 15.88 -4.60 5.09
N ARG A 317 15.52 -4.18 6.31
CA ARG A 317 14.68 -4.97 7.23
C ARG A 317 13.31 -5.25 6.63
N GLU A 318 12.69 -4.25 6.00
CA GLU A 318 11.40 -4.42 5.31
C GLU A 318 11.51 -5.40 4.14
N THR A 319 12.54 -5.27 3.31
CA THR A 319 12.78 -6.17 2.16
C THR A 319 13.04 -7.61 2.61
N GLU A 320 13.83 -7.80 3.67
CA GLU A 320 14.09 -9.10 4.29
C GLU A 320 12.79 -9.69 4.86
N ASN A 321 12.03 -8.88 5.60
CA ASN A 321 10.73 -9.27 6.14
C ASN A 321 9.77 -9.68 5.00
N ASP A 322 9.70 -8.94 3.91
CA ASP A 322 8.83 -9.26 2.78
C ASP A 322 9.27 -10.51 2.02
N ARG A 323 10.58 -10.74 1.92
CA ARG A 323 11.14 -11.97 1.35
C ARG A 323 10.76 -13.16 2.23
N ASP A 324 10.96 -13.04 3.53
CA ASP A 324 10.65 -14.08 4.51
C ASP A 324 9.16 -14.37 4.56
N ARG A 325 8.33 -13.32 4.53
CA ARG A 325 6.88 -13.41 4.40
C ARG A 325 6.48 -14.20 3.16
N ARG A 326 6.99 -13.83 1.98
CA ARG A 326 6.72 -14.55 0.72
C ARG A 326 7.18 -16.00 0.76
N ASN A 327 8.34 -16.27 1.35
CA ASN A 327 8.85 -17.63 1.51
C ASN A 327 7.93 -18.48 2.37
N LEU A 328 7.46 -17.96 3.50
CA LEU A 328 6.56 -18.67 4.40
C LEU A 328 5.19 -18.92 3.77
N VAL A 329 4.58 -17.91 3.13
CA VAL A 329 3.33 -18.12 2.34
C VAL A 329 3.56 -19.16 1.25
N GLY A 330 4.72 -19.14 0.59
CA GLY A 330 5.11 -20.14 -0.41
C GLY A 330 5.18 -21.56 0.16
N LYS A 331 5.80 -21.74 1.33
CA LYS A 331 5.86 -23.03 2.04
C LYS A 331 4.47 -23.53 2.42
N VAL A 332 3.64 -22.68 3.04
CA VAL A 332 2.26 -23.05 3.41
C VAL A 332 1.48 -23.47 2.17
N ARG A 333 1.54 -22.68 1.09
CA ARG A 333 0.87 -22.99 -0.18
C ARG A 333 1.32 -24.33 -0.75
N TYR A 334 2.62 -24.61 -0.73
CA TYR A 334 3.17 -25.86 -1.24
C TYR A 334 2.60 -27.07 -0.49
N HIS A 335 2.67 -27.05 0.84
CA HIS A 335 2.21 -28.16 1.67
C HIS A 335 0.69 -28.34 1.64
N VAL A 336 -0.09 -27.25 1.68
CA VAL A 336 -1.55 -27.31 1.54
C VAL A 336 -1.94 -27.93 0.19
N ASN A 337 -1.29 -27.53 -0.90
CA ASN A 337 -1.57 -28.11 -2.22
C ASN A 337 -1.19 -29.59 -2.32
N ARG A 338 -0.11 -30.01 -1.66
CA ARG A 338 0.27 -31.43 -1.59
C ARG A 338 -0.71 -32.25 -0.76
N ALA A 339 -1.09 -31.76 0.42
CA ALA A 339 -2.11 -32.39 1.26
C ALA A 339 -3.43 -32.58 0.49
N VAL A 340 -3.81 -31.58 -0.31
CA VAL A 340 -4.99 -31.63 -1.18
C VAL A 340 -4.89 -32.67 -2.29
N ALA A 341 -3.68 -32.91 -2.82
CA ALA A 341 -3.45 -33.85 -3.92
C ALA A 341 -3.18 -35.28 -3.44
N ALA A 342 -2.82 -35.46 -2.17
CA ALA A 342 -2.53 -36.75 -1.58
C ALA A 342 -3.79 -37.61 -1.45
N THR A 343 -3.62 -38.92 -1.65
CA THR A 343 -4.70 -39.92 -1.50
C THR A 343 -4.55 -40.76 -0.24
N ASP A 344 -3.34 -40.79 0.32
CA ASP A 344 -3.02 -41.53 1.53
C ASP A 344 -3.18 -40.64 2.76
N GLU A 345 -3.86 -41.15 3.79
CA GLU A 345 -4.17 -40.39 5.00
C GLU A 345 -2.91 -39.98 5.77
N SER A 346 -1.88 -40.84 5.80
CA SER A 346 -0.62 -40.50 6.45
C SER A 346 0.11 -39.37 5.72
N GLU A 347 0.08 -39.36 4.39
CA GLU A 347 0.66 -38.26 3.60
C GLU A 347 -0.13 -36.95 3.82
N ILE A 348 -1.47 -37.00 3.85
CA ILE A 348 -2.31 -35.83 4.14
C ILE A 348 -1.95 -35.24 5.52
N MET A 349 -1.84 -36.09 6.54
CA MET A 349 -1.48 -35.68 7.91
C MET A 349 -0.07 -35.07 7.98
N GLU A 350 0.91 -35.69 7.30
CA GLU A 350 2.28 -35.18 7.27
C GLU A 350 2.35 -33.79 6.61
N GLU A 351 1.71 -33.62 5.45
CA GLU A 351 1.74 -32.35 4.73
C GLU A 351 1.04 -31.23 5.51
N TRP A 352 -0.11 -31.49 6.14
CA TRP A 352 -0.74 -30.51 7.02
C TRP A 352 0.09 -30.20 8.27
N THR A 353 0.80 -31.19 8.83
CA THR A 353 1.75 -30.96 9.93
C THR A 353 2.88 -30.00 9.50
N GLN A 354 3.40 -30.14 8.28
CA GLN A 354 4.43 -29.23 7.75
C GLN A 354 3.88 -27.84 7.45
N ALA A 355 2.65 -27.74 6.93
CA ALA A 355 1.95 -26.46 6.79
C ALA A 355 1.78 -25.79 8.17
N GLY A 356 1.38 -26.55 9.19
CA GLY A 356 1.28 -26.13 10.59
C GLY A 356 2.57 -25.52 11.11
N LYS A 357 3.72 -26.17 10.90
CA LYS A 357 5.03 -25.64 11.29
C LYS A 357 5.36 -24.31 10.61
N ALA A 358 5.05 -24.17 9.32
CA ALA A 358 5.27 -22.92 8.60
C ALA A 358 4.33 -21.79 9.09
N MET A 359 3.09 -22.10 9.46
CA MET A 359 2.15 -21.17 10.09
C MET A 359 2.61 -20.77 11.51
N ALA A 360 3.16 -21.70 12.29
CA ALA A 360 3.74 -21.39 13.59
C ALA A 360 4.99 -20.51 13.45
N GLU A 361 5.87 -20.80 12.47
CA GLU A 361 7.03 -19.96 12.16
C GLU A 361 6.60 -18.54 11.74
N TRP A 362 5.50 -18.41 10.98
CA TRP A 362 4.92 -17.13 10.60
C TRP A 362 4.58 -16.26 11.82
N VAL A 363 3.82 -16.81 12.77
CA VAL A 363 3.45 -16.09 13.99
C VAL A 363 4.65 -15.86 14.90
N GLY A 364 5.57 -16.82 14.99
CA GLY A 364 6.80 -16.72 15.77
C GLY A 364 7.73 -15.60 15.30
N ARG A 365 7.68 -15.22 14.02
CA ARG A 365 8.38 -14.03 13.47
C ARG A 365 7.64 -12.71 13.72
N GLY A 366 6.50 -12.74 14.41
CA GLY A 366 5.69 -11.57 14.73
C GLY A 366 4.71 -11.15 13.63
N TYR A 367 4.56 -11.93 12.57
CA TYR A 367 3.54 -11.64 11.56
C TYR A 367 2.14 -11.94 12.12
N PRO A 368 1.13 -11.11 11.81
CA PRO A 368 -0.19 -11.29 12.38
C PRO A 368 -0.84 -12.58 11.84
N PRO A 369 -1.51 -13.39 12.68
CA PRO A 369 -2.19 -14.60 12.23
C PRO A 369 -3.36 -14.29 11.27
N SER A 370 -3.89 -13.06 11.32
CA SER A 370 -4.96 -12.56 10.46
C SER A 370 -4.46 -11.90 9.16
N ASP A 371 -3.19 -12.06 8.78
CA ASP A 371 -2.69 -11.51 7.53
C ASP A 371 -3.46 -12.11 6.33
N ARG A 372 -3.92 -11.23 5.44
CA ARG A 372 -4.73 -11.63 4.29
C ARG A 372 -4.02 -12.61 3.37
N SER A 373 -2.72 -12.49 3.18
CA SER A 373 -1.96 -13.35 2.26
C SER A 373 -1.98 -14.83 2.65
N ILE A 374 -1.98 -15.12 3.96
CA ILE A 374 -2.05 -16.49 4.48
C ILE A 374 -3.50 -16.93 4.70
N CYS A 375 -4.37 -16.07 5.23
CA CYS A 375 -5.78 -16.42 5.41
C CYS A 375 -6.48 -16.67 4.07
N ASP A 376 -6.28 -15.82 3.06
CA ASP A 376 -6.89 -16.00 1.73
C ASP A 376 -6.41 -17.27 1.04
N LEU A 377 -5.16 -17.67 1.32
CA LEU A 377 -4.61 -18.94 0.86
C LEU A 377 -5.31 -20.12 1.51
N LEU A 378 -5.60 -20.06 2.82
CA LEU A 378 -6.15 -21.17 3.60
C LEU A 378 -7.66 -21.32 3.47
N VAL A 379 -8.40 -20.23 3.32
CA VAL A 379 -9.89 -20.22 3.27
C VAL A 379 -10.48 -21.30 2.35
N PRO A 380 -9.98 -21.54 1.12
CA PRO A 380 -10.51 -22.59 0.23
C PRO A 380 -10.30 -24.03 0.73
N TYR A 381 -9.41 -24.22 1.71
CA TYR A 381 -8.93 -25.52 2.18
C TYR A 381 -9.19 -25.77 3.66
N LEU A 382 -9.80 -24.83 4.39
CA LEU A 382 -10.26 -25.03 5.78
C LEU A 382 -11.07 -26.32 5.90
N ASP A 383 -11.83 -26.65 4.85
CA ASP A 383 -12.64 -27.85 4.83
C ASP A 383 -11.88 -29.18 4.59
N ARG A 384 -10.56 -29.12 4.50
CA ARG A 384 -9.70 -30.28 4.24
C ARG A 384 -8.65 -30.52 5.30
N ILE A 385 -8.66 -29.72 6.37
CA ILE A 385 -7.82 -29.93 7.54
C ILE A 385 -8.37 -31.15 8.30
N PRO A 386 -7.56 -32.20 8.57
CA PRO A 386 -7.94 -33.35 9.38
C PRO A 386 -8.27 -32.96 10.81
N GLU A 387 -9.28 -33.57 11.42
CA GLU A 387 -9.75 -33.20 12.76
C GLU A 387 -8.83 -33.73 13.87
N GLU A 388 -8.15 -34.84 13.60
CA GLU A 388 -7.21 -35.49 14.50
C GLU A 388 -5.82 -34.83 14.48
N LEU A 389 -5.63 -33.80 13.67
CA LEU A 389 -4.34 -33.13 13.51
C LEU A 389 -4.06 -32.22 14.71
N GLU A 390 -3.04 -32.58 15.48
CA GLU A 390 -2.48 -31.70 16.51
C GLU A 390 -1.57 -30.65 15.85
N LEU A 391 -1.98 -29.38 15.94
CA LEU A 391 -1.22 -28.25 15.44
C LEU A 391 -0.61 -27.45 16.60
N PRO A 392 0.52 -26.76 16.39
CA PRO A 392 0.99 -25.78 17.37
C PRO A 392 -0.06 -24.67 17.58
N ASP A 393 -0.20 -24.18 18.82
CA ASP A 393 -1.14 -23.10 19.20
C ASP A 393 -1.05 -21.90 18.25
N GLU A 394 0.16 -21.54 17.79
CA GLU A 394 0.36 -20.45 16.84
C GLU A 394 -0.29 -20.70 15.49
N ALA A 395 -0.26 -21.94 15.01
CA ALA A 395 -0.87 -22.34 13.75
C ALA A 395 -2.40 -22.40 13.86
N GLU A 396 -2.93 -22.87 15.00
CA GLU A 396 -4.37 -22.84 15.29
C GLU A 396 -4.92 -21.41 15.21
N ARG A 397 -4.19 -20.43 15.77
CA ARG A 397 -4.57 -19.01 15.66
C ARG A 397 -4.68 -18.49 14.22
N VAL A 398 -3.85 -19.01 13.31
CA VAL A 398 -3.93 -18.66 11.87
C VAL A 398 -5.17 -19.27 11.24
N ILE A 399 -5.52 -20.51 11.60
CA ILE A 399 -6.72 -21.20 11.13
C ILE A 399 -7.97 -20.48 11.64
N ASP A 400 -8.05 -20.18 12.94
CA ASP A 400 -9.16 -19.42 13.54
C ASP A 400 -9.38 -18.07 12.85
N ALA A 401 -8.28 -17.38 12.51
CA ALA A 401 -8.34 -16.12 11.78
C ALA A 401 -8.83 -16.29 10.34
N ALA A 402 -8.43 -17.37 9.66
CA ALA A 402 -8.91 -17.72 8.33
C ALA A 402 -10.40 -18.11 8.35
N GLU A 403 -10.86 -18.85 9.36
CA GLU A 403 -12.29 -19.16 9.57
C GLU A 403 -13.11 -17.90 9.81
N THR A 404 -12.65 -17.04 10.72
CA THR A 404 -13.28 -15.73 10.99
C THR A 404 -13.39 -14.90 9.71
N LEU A 405 -12.35 -14.95 8.87
CA LEU A 405 -12.36 -14.27 7.58
C LEU A 405 -13.36 -14.88 6.59
N ALA A 406 -13.44 -16.21 6.51
CA ALA A 406 -14.43 -16.90 5.70
C ALA A 406 -15.86 -16.51 6.12
N ASP A 407 -16.14 -16.52 7.42
CA ASP A 407 -17.43 -16.11 7.98
C ASP A 407 -17.76 -14.64 7.68
N SER A 408 -16.77 -13.76 7.74
CA SER A 408 -16.95 -12.34 7.43
C SER A 408 -17.28 -12.13 5.95
N ARG A 409 -16.61 -12.86 5.04
CA ARG A 409 -16.94 -12.87 3.61
C ARG A 409 -18.34 -13.40 3.35
N GLU A 410 -18.73 -14.44 4.06
CA GLU A 410 -20.08 -15.03 3.99
C GLU A 410 -21.15 -14.01 4.44
N ARG A 411 -20.92 -13.28 5.54
CA ARG A 411 -21.82 -12.19 6.00
C ARG A 411 -21.97 -11.07 4.98
N VAL A 412 -20.88 -10.60 4.38
CA VAL A 412 -20.94 -9.55 3.36
C VAL A 412 -21.68 -10.03 2.11
N ALA A 413 -21.46 -11.29 1.69
CA ALA A 413 -22.23 -11.90 0.61
C ALA A 413 -23.73 -11.98 0.95
N THR A 414 -24.08 -12.25 2.22
CA THR A 414 -25.47 -12.30 2.70
C THR A 414 -26.25 -11.02 2.42
N ILE A 415 -25.63 -9.86 2.65
CA ILE A 415 -26.26 -8.55 2.41
C ILE A 415 -26.54 -8.34 0.92
N SER A 416 -25.74 -8.97 0.04
CA SER A 416 -25.89 -8.84 -1.42
C SER A 416 -26.82 -9.88 -2.05
N ILE A 417 -27.24 -10.92 -1.32
CA ILE A 417 -28.07 -12.04 -1.83
C ILE A 417 -29.57 -11.68 -1.91
N GLU A 418 -29.99 -10.48 -1.51
CA GLU A 418 -31.35 -9.97 -1.81
C GLU A 418 -31.58 -9.67 -3.32
N GLY A 419 -30.59 -9.91 -4.18
CA GLY A 419 -30.75 -9.91 -5.62
C GLY A 419 -31.66 -11.04 -6.16
N PRO A 420 -32.14 -10.93 -7.41
CA PRO A 420 -33.04 -11.92 -8.02
C PRO A 420 -32.44 -13.32 -7.96
N ALA A 421 -33.21 -14.28 -7.44
CA ALA A 421 -32.78 -15.66 -7.21
C ALA A 421 -32.14 -16.25 -8.46
N ALA A 422 -30.86 -16.63 -8.36
CA ALA A 422 -30.20 -17.42 -9.39
C ALA A 422 -31.05 -18.67 -9.71
N LYS A 423 -31.09 -19.07 -10.99
CA LYS A 423 -31.89 -20.20 -11.44
C LYS A 423 -31.45 -21.47 -10.69
N ARG A 424 -32.39 -22.08 -9.95
CA ARG A 424 -32.15 -23.31 -9.18
C ARG A 424 -31.85 -24.48 -10.13
N SER A 425 -31.04 -25.44 -9.68
CA SER A 425 -30.86 -26.68 -10.43
C SER A 425 -32.10 -27.57 -10.30
N ALA A 426 -32.30 -28.50 -11.24
CA ALA A 426 -33.44 -29.42 -11.19
C ALA A 426 -33.47 -30.28 -9.91
N GLU A 427 -32.29 -30.67 -9.40
CA GLU A 427 -32.18 -31.40 -8.12
C GLU A 427 -32.64 -30.53 -6.94
N VAL A 428 -32.26 -29.26 -6.89
CA VAL A 428 -32.70 -28.34 -5.84
C VAL A 428 -34.21 -28.11 -5.92
N GLU A 429 -34.77 -27.98 -7.12
CA GLU A 429 -36.22 -27.83 -7.30
C GLU A 429 -37.00 -29.07 -6.83
N GLU A 430 -36.54 -30.28 -7.17
CA GLU A 430 -37.19 -31.51 -6.74
C GLU A 430 -37.05 -31.73 -5.22
N ALA A 431 -35.86 -31.52 -4.65
CA ALA A 431 -35.67 -31.58 -3.20
C ALA A 431 -36.54 -30.54 -2.49
N ALA A 432 -36.62 -29.32 -3.02
CA ALA A 432 -37.48 -28.27 -2.47
C ALA A 432 -38.97 -28.64 -2.51
N ARG A 433 -39.41 -29.35 -3.57
CA ARG A 433 -40.78 -29.85 -3.67
C ARG A 433 -41.06 -30.90 -2.58
N LEU A 434 -40.13 -31.81 -2.32
CA LEU A 434 -40.26 -32.85 -1.29
C LEU A 434 -40.19 -32.29 0.14
N LEU A 435 -39.44 -31.22 0.35
CA LEU A 435 -39.15 -30.66 1.67
C LEU A 435 -39.96 -29.41 2.02
N LYS A 436 -40.88 -28.99 1.15
CA LYS A 436 -41.62 -27.75 1.32
C LYS A 436 -42.36 -27.70 2.66
N GLY A 437 -42.01 -26.74 3.50
CA GLY A 437 -42.62 -26.51 4.81
C GLY A 437 -42.18 -27.48 5.92
N LYS A 438 -41.18 -28.33 5.66
CA LYS A 438 -40.64 -29.29 6.64
C LYS A 438 -39.60 -28.66 7.55
N VAL A 439 -39.43 -29.21 8.76
CA VAL A 439 -38.33 -28.83 9.68
C VAL A 439 -37.22 -29.86 9.58
N VAL A 440 -35.99 -29.39 9.37
CA VAL A 440 -34.82 -30.25 9.19
C VAL A 440 -33.83 -30.01 10.32
N VAL A 441 -33.31 -31.08 10.93
CA VAL A 441 -32.19 -31.00 11.87
C VAL A 441 -30.90 -31.23 11.09
N LEU A 442 -29.92 -30.33 11.22
CA LEU A 442 -28.58 -30.47 10.64
C LEU A 442 -27.58 -30.59 11.78
N ILE A 443 -26.88 -31.72 11.86
CA ILE A 443 -25.90 -32.02 12.90
C ILE A 443 -24.51 -31.93 12.28
N GLY A 444 -23.64 -31.11 12.87
CA GLY A 444 -22.24 -31.02 12.49
C GLY A 444 -21.76 -29.60 12.21
N GLY A 445 -20.49 -29.34 12.49
CA GLY A 445 -19.84 -28.04 12.25
C GLY A 445 -20.39 -26.94 13.15
N SER A 446 -20.03 -25.69 12.87
CA SER A 446 -20.64 -24.51 13.51
C SER A 446 -21.81 -23.98 12.67
N GLU A 447 -22.87 -23.50 13.34
CA GLU A 447 -24.00 -22.89 12.64
C GLU A 447 -23.52 -21.72 11.79
N ARG A 448 -23.77 -21.79 10.48
CA ARG A 448 -23.49 -20.71 9.54
C ARG A 448 -24.79 -20.04 9.13
N PRO A 449 -25.12 -18.84 9.66
CA PRO A 449 -26.43 -18.23 9.48
C PRO A 449 -26.83 -18.01 8.02
N LEU A 450 -25.88 -17.71 7.13
CA LEU A 450 -26.18 -17.55 5.70
C LEU A 450 -26.55 -18.90 5.09
N SER A 451 -25.68 -19.88 5.23
CA SER A 451 -25.89 -21.20 4.64
C SER A 451 -27.18 -21.85 5.16
N LYS A 452 -27.51 -21.63 6.43
CA LYS A 452 -28.81 -21.99 7.02
C LYS A 452 -29.97 -21.34 6.25
N ARG A 453 -29.97 -20.01 6.10
CA ARG A 453 -31.02 -19.28 5.38
C ARG A 453 -31.10 -19.68 3.90
N MET A 454 -29.96 -19.92 3.26
CA MET A 454 -29.89 -20.38 1.87
C MET A 454 -30.54 -21.76 1.73
N LEU A 455 -30.21 -22.70 2.60
CA LEU A 455 -30.83 -24.02 2.61
C LEU A 455 -32.34 -23.92 2.88
N GLU A 456 -32.76 -23.14 3.88
CA GLU A 456 -34.18 -22.89 4.17
C GLU A 456 -34.92 -22.34 2.93
N ARG A 457 -34.38 -21.29 2.30
CA ARG A 457 -34.96 -20.66 1.11
C ARG A 457 -34.98 -21.59 -0.09
N ASP A 458 -33.85 -22.23 -0.39
CA ASP A 458 -33.64 -22.98 -1.62
C ASP A 458 -34.38 -24.31 -1.60
N LEU A 459 -34.39 -24.99 -0.46
CA LEU A 459 -35.11 -26.24 -0.23
C LEU A 459 -36.55 -26.03 0.28
N GLY A 460 -36.98 -24.77 0.43
CA GLY A 460 -38.35 -24.43 0.83
C GLY A 460 -38.72 -24.92 2.24
N LEU A 461 -37.74 -25.02 3.14
CA LEU A 461 -37.92 -25.52 4.50
C LEU A 461 -38.66 -24.49 5.35
N LYS A 462 -39.36 -24.97 6.38
CA LYS A 462 -39.92 -24.11 7.43
C LYS A 462 -38.83 -23.58 8.35
N GLU A 463 -37.89 -24.45 8.71
CA GLU A 463 -36.81 -24.17 9.66
C GLU A 463 -35.71 -25.21 9.50
N ILE A 464 -34.44 -24.78 9.62
CA ILE A 464 -33.32 -25.66 9.93
C ILE A 464 -32.95 -25.49 11.40
N ARG A 465 -32.80 -26.59 12.13
CA ARG A 465 -32.20 -26.63 13.47
C ARG A 465 -30.77 -27.13 13.33
N TRP A 466 -29.83 -26.19 13.30
CA TRP A 466 -28.41 -26.50 13.16
C TRP A 466 -27.81 -26.75 14.54
N LEU A 467 -27.47 -28.00 14.82
CA LEU A 467 -26.85 -28.43 16.06
C LEU A 467 -25.35 -28.50 15.82
N ALA A 468 -24.62 -27.57 16.44
CA ALA A 468 -23.17 -27.60 16.38
C ALA A 468 -22.65 -28.85 17.09
N SER A 469 -21.67 -29.52 16.51
CA SER A 469 -20.98 -30.64 17.16
C SER A 469 -19.59 -30.19 17.61
N ARG A 470 -19.18 -30.62 18.81
CA ARG A 470 -17.78 -30.55 19.23
C ARG A 470 -17.11 -31.92 19.12
N PRO A 471 -15.77 -31.97 19.00
CA PRO A 471 -15.03 -33.22 19.16
C PRO A 471 -15.43 -33.91 20.48
N HIS A 472 -15.71 -35.21 20.41
CA HIS A 472 -16.10 -36.06 21.55
C HIS A 472 -17.41 -35.69 22.27
N GLU A 473 -18.28 -34.87 21.68
CA GLU A 473 -19.61 -34.65 22.23
C GLU A 473 -20.45 -35.95 22.18
N SER A 474 -21.25 -36.22 23.21
CA SER A 474 -22.14 -37.39 23.22
C SER A 474 -23.33 -37.17 22.28
N ILE A 475 -23.76 -38.22 21.57
CA ILE A 475 -25.00 -38.23 20.78
C ILE A 475 -26.25 -37.86 21.60
N ASP A 476 -26.20 -38.05 22.91
CA ASP A 476 -27.32 -37.78 23.83
C ASP A 476 -27.79 -36.33 23.77
N SER A 477 -26.89 -35.38 23.45
CA SER A 477 -27.25 -33.96 23.32
C SER A 477 -28.18 -33.69 22.13
N PHE A 478 -28.15 -34.54 21.08
CA PHE A 478 -28.95 -34.37 19.87
C PHE A 478 -30.32 -35.07 19.93
N ILE A 479 -30.47 -36.09 20.77
CA ILE A 479 -31.70 -36.91 20.87
C ILE A 479 -32.96 -36.05 21.15
N PRO A 480 -32.94 -35.07 22.07
CA PRO A 480 -34.11 -34.24 22.33
C PRO A 480 -34.62 -33.49 21.10
N GLU A 481 -33.73 -33.08 20.20
CA GLU A 481 -34.11 -32.36 18.97
C GLU A 481 -34.58 -33.33 17.88
N ILE A 482 -33.93 -34.48 17.71
CA ILE A 482 -34.32 -35.51 16.73
C ILE A 482 -35.73 -36.07 17.02
N THR A 483 -36.06 -36.23 18.30
CA THR A 483 -37.31 -36.87 18.74
C THR A 483 -38.54 -35.96 18.61
N ARG A 484 -38.36 -34.68 18.28
CA ARG A 484 -39.47 -33.74 18.22
C ARG A 484 -40.46 -34.15 17.12
N PRO A 485 -41.77 -34.02 17.39
CA PRO A 485 -42.79 -34.43 16.44
C PRO A 485 -42.76 -33.58 15.16
N ASP A 486 -42.28 -32.34 15.25
CA ASP A 486 -42.23 -31.40 14.12
C ASP A 486 -41.00 -31.55 13.22
N VAL A 487 -40.01 -32.36 13.59
CA VAL A 487 -38.83 -32.63 12.76
C VAL A 487 -39.14 -33.68 11.71
N ASP A 488 -38.86 -33.41 10.45
CA ASP A 488 -39.18 -34.29 9.32
C ASP A 488 -37.98 -35.01 8.74
N LEU A 489 -36.76 -34.53 8.96
CA LEU A 489 -35.53 -35.04 8.35
C LEU A 489 -34.33 -34.69 9.22
N VAL A 490 -33.38 -35.62 9.33
CA VAL A 490 -32.10 -35.39 10.00
C VAL A 490 -30.96 -35.51 9.00
N LEU A 491 -30.11 -34.48 8.94
CA LEU A 491 -28.89 -34.42 8.15
C LEU A 491 -27.69 -34.52 9.10
N LEU A 492 -26.73 -35.39 8.78
CA LEU A 492 -25.46 -35.49 9.51
C LEU A 492 -24.30 -35.13 8.59
N MET A 493 -23.54 -34.09 8.92
CA MET A 493 -22.27 -33.80 8.28
C MET A 493 -21.23 -34.79 8.78
N ILE A 494 -20.87 -35.76 7.94
CA ILE A 494 -20.00 -36.88 8.34
C ILE A 494 -18.62 -36.37 8.76
N ARG A 495 -18.17 -35.27 8.15
CA ARG A 495 -16.87 -34.69 8.47
C ARG A 495 -16.77 -34.35 9.96
N PHE A 496 -17.77 -33.66 10.50
CA PHE A 496 -17.82 -33.24 11.91
C PHE A 496 -18.41 -34.30 12.84
N SER A 497 -18.40 -35.57 12.39
CA SER A 497 -19.00 -36.67 13.13
C SER A 497 -17.94 -37.49 13.84
N SER A 498 -18.01 -37.55 15.17
CA SER A 498 -17.17 -38.49 15.92
C SER A 498 -17.62 -39.92 15.63
N HIS A 499 -16.75 -40.91 15.85
CA HIS A 499 -17.10 -42.33 15.68
C HIS A 499 -18.37 -42.74 16.45
N SER A 500 -18.73 -42.03 17.52
CA SER A 500 -19.94 -42.29 18.30
C SER A 500 -21.25 -41.93 17.58
N TYR A 501 -21.20 -41.18 16.47
CA TYR A 501 -22.39 -40.72 15.75
C TYR A 501 -22.97 -41.78 14.81
N GLY A 502 -22.34 -42.97 14.72
CA GLY A 502 -22.86 -44.11 13.97
C GLY A 502 -24.28 -44.51 14.36
N ASP A 503 -24.61 -44.38 15.64
CA ASP A 503 -25.89 -44.80 16.23
C ASP A 503 -27.05 -43.83 15.91
N LEU A 504 -26.76 -42.62 15.41
CA LEU A 504 -27.80 -41.64 15.05
C LEU A 504 -28.76 -42.19 13.98
N ALA A 505 -28.28 -43.05 13.08
CA ALA A 505 -29.12 -43.69 12.08
C ALA A 505 -30.17 -44.62 12.71
N GLU A 506 -29.77 -45.40 13.74
CA GLU A 506 -30.67 -46.29 14.47
C GLU A 506 -31.70 -45.51 15.28
N ILE A 507 -31.27 -44.41 15.91
CA ILE A 507 -32.15 -43.49 16.64
C ILE A 507 -33.18 -42.87 15.68
N CYS A 508 -32.76 -42.35 14.53
CA CYS A 508 -33.68 -41.80 13.54
C CYS A 508 -34.67 -42.84 13.03
N ALA A 509 -34.22 -44.08 12.78
CA ALA A 509 -35.07 -45.19 12.39
C ALA A 509 -36.13 -45.51 13.46
N LYS A 510 -35.75 -45.54 14.74
CA LYS A 510 -36.65 -45.78 15.88
C LYS A 510 -37.77 -44.75 15.97
N TYR A 511 -37.51 -43.48 15.63
CA TYR A 511 -38.50 -42.39 15.65
C TYR A 511 -39.13 -42.09 14.28
N ASN A 512 -38.95 -43.01 13.32
CA ASN A 512 -39.47 -42.88 11.96
C ASN A 512 -39.04 -41.57 11.26
N LYS A 513 -37.81 -41.11 11.49
CA LYS A 513 -37.22 -39.94 10.81
C LYS A 513 -36.28 -40.42 9.68
N PRO A 514 -36.43 -39.92 8.45
CA PRO A 514 -35.42 -40.08 7.41
C PRO A 514 -34.07 -39.50 7.87
N PHE A 515 -32.99 -40.19 7.54
CA PHE A 515 -31.62 -39.82 7.92
C PHE A 515 -30.74 -39.74 6.67
N VAL A 516 -30.01 -38.65 6.51
CA VAL A 516 -29.14 -38.40 5.35
C VAL A 516 -27.75 -38.05 5.86
N ARG A 517 -26.74 -38.71 5.29
CA ARG A 517 -25.35 -38.41 5.55
C ARG A 517 -24.82 -37.44 4.49
N LEU A 518 -24.16 -36.36 4.91
CA LEU A 518 -23.53 -35.38 4.03
C LEU A 518 -22.01 -35.64 4.02
N PRO A 519 -21.48 -36.33 2.99
CA PRO A 519 -20.07 -36.69 2.93
C PRO A 519 -19.15 -35.50 2.67
N SER A 520 -19.66 -34.42 2.07
CA SER A 520 -18.91 -33.20 1.82
C SER A 520 -19.85 -32.01 1.63
N GLY A 521 -19.47 -30.87 2.19
CA GLY A 521 -20.17 -29.58 2.05
C GLY A 521 -21.62 -29.57 2.54
N TYR A 522 -22.20 -28.37 2.58
CA TYR A 522 -23.59 -28.13 2.97
C TYR A 522 -24.26 -27.07 2.09
N GLY A 523 -23.75 -26.86 0.88
CA GLY A 523 -24.39 -26.00 -0.12
C GLY A 523 -25.68 -26.63 -0.65
N SER A 524 -26.68 -25.80 -1.00
CA SER A 524 -28.03 -26.24 -1.39
C SER A 524 -28.06 -27.34 -2.44
N SER A 525 -27.23 -27.25 -3.49
CA SER A 525 -27.14 -28.27 -4.54
C SER A 525 -26.64 -29.62 -4.01
N GLN A 526 -25.58 -29.59 -3.19
CA GLN A 526 -24.98 -30.80 -2.63
C GLN A 526 -25.93 -31.47 -1.63
N VAL A 527 -26.58 -30.67 -0.78
CA VAL A 527 -27.58 -31.17 0.17
C VAL A 527 -28.78 -31.77 -0.58
N ALA A 528 -29.30 -31.08 -1.60
CA ALA A 528 -30.38 -31.60 -2.43
C ALA A 528 -30.02 -32.95 -3.08
N HIS A 529 -28.82 -33.05 -3.68
CA HIS A 529 -28.33 -34.28 -4.28
C HIS A 529 -28.32 -35.45 -3.28
N GLN A 530 -27.76 -35.23 -2.08
CA GLN A 530 -27.67 -36.27 -1.05
C GLN A 530 -29.05 -36.71 -0.52
N ILE A 531 -29.97 -35.75 -0.34
CA ILE A 531 -31.35 -36.06 0.06
C ILE A 531 -32.03 -36.92 -1.00
N LEU A 532 -31.90 -36.53 -2.27
CA LEU A 532 -32.54 -37.26 -3.36
C LEU A 532 -31.98 -38.67 -3.52
N GLN A 533 -30.67 -38.82 -3.37
CA GLN A 533 -29.99 -40.11 -3.49
C GLN A 533 -30.36 -41.06 -2.35
N GLN A 534 -30.45 -40.56 -1.11
CA GLN A 534 -30.56 -41.43 0.07
C GLN A 534 -32.00 -41.68 0.52
N VAL A 535 -32.91 -40.70 0.38
CA VAL A 535 -34.24 -40.76 1.01
C VAL A 535 -35.40 -40.30 0.12
N SER A 536 -35.20 -40.05 -1.17
CA SER A 536 -36.27 -39.52 -2.04
C SER A 536 -37.51 -40.43 -2.12
N GLU A 537 -37.35 -41.74 -2.19
CA GLU A 537 -38.47 -42.68 -2.28
C GLU A 537 -39.39 -42.59 -1.06
N ARG A 538 -38.78 -42.53 0.12
CA ARG A 538 -39.50 -42.38 1.39
C ARG A 538 -40.23 -41.05 1.47
N LEU A 539 -39.56 -39.94 1.12
CA LEU A 539 -40.19 -38.61 1.09
C LEU A 539 -41.34 -38.54 0.06
N ARG A 540 -41.23 -39.24 -1.07
CA ARG A 540 -42.31 -39.33 -2.07
C ARG A 540 -43.50 -40.15 -1.58
N ALA A 541 -43.26 -41.22 -0.81
CA ALA A 541 -44.33 -42.04 -0.23
C ALA A 541 -45.17 -41.22 0.77
N GLU A 542 -44.54 -40.36 1.56
CA GLU A 542 -45.21 -39.45 2.50
C GLU A 542 -46.02 -38.35 1.79
N MET A 543 -45.60 -37.93 0.58
CA MET A 543 -46.31 -36.92 -0.20
C MET A 543 -47.57 -37.44 -0.89
N LYS A 544 -47.71 -38.76 -1.11
CA LYS A 544 -48.95 -39.31 -1.68
C LYS A 544 -50.03 -39.18 -0.61
N PRO A 545 -50.98 -38.24 -0.76
CA PRO A 545 -52.04 -38.13 0.22
C PRO A 545 -52.89 -39.40 0.14
N GLU A 546 -53.46 -39.82 1.27
CA GLU A 546 -54.58 -40.77 1.35
C GLU A 546 -55.79 -40.21 0.58
N VAL A 547 -55.72 -40.21 -0.75
CA VAL A 547 -56.84 -39.94 -1.64
C VAL A 547 -57.27 -41.30 -2.17
N GLU A 548 -57.88 -42.12 -1.33
CA GLU A 548 -58.70 -43.29 -1.74
C GLU A 548 -59.26 -44.05 -0.51
N VAL A 549 -60.05 -43.41 0.36
CA VAL A 549 -61.06 -44.16 1.15
C VAL A 549 -62.30 -43.29 1.38
N GLU A 550 -63.18 -43.22 0.38
CA GLU A 550 -64.61 -42.99 0.58
C GLU A 550 -65.35 -43.96 -0.35
N THR A 551 -65.72 -45.12 0.19
CA THR A 551 -66.84 -45.95 -0.28
C THR A 551 -68.10 -45.58 0.49
#